data_AF-A0AAD6ZLI1-F1
#
_entry.id   AF-A0AAD6ZLI1-F1
#
_cell.length_a   1.000
_cell.length_b   1.000
_cell.length_c   1.000
_cell.angle_alpha   90.00
_cell.angle_beta   90.00
_cell.angle_gamma   90.00
#
_symmetry.space_group_name_H-M   'P 1'
#
loop_
_entity.id
_entity.type
_entity.pdbx_description
1 polymer ?
#
loop_
_entity_poly.entity_id
_entity_poly.type
_entity_poly.pdbx_seq_one_letter_code
_entity_poly.pdbx_strand_id
1 'polypeptide(L)'
;LQYRAAVDSFVTCDRDLHPLTLSDDDWKAIGLVANWLEIFCDATTQMSTTKIPMISTTHTVFRGLQQSIRDNIRLLPDDIAPEIKEGLISAHLKLSDYYTKFDESPYY
;
A
#
# COMPACT_ATOMS: atom_id res chain seq x y z
N LEU A 1 2.84 -2.23 -12.81
CA LEU A 1 4.08 -2.42 -13.60
C LEU A 1 3.88 -2.44 -15.13
N GLN A 2 2.70 -2.08 -15.65
CA GLN A 2 2.40 -2.17 -17.09
C GLN A 2 3.34 -1.36 -17.99
N TYR A 3 3.98 -0.31 -17.45
CA TYR A 3 4.92 0.54 -18.19
C TYR A 3 6.39 0.14 -18.03
N ARG A 4 6.71 -0.94 -17.32
CA ARG A 4 8.09 -1.37 -17.06
C ARG A 4 8.91 -1.49 -18.35
N ALA A 5 8.40 -2.25 -19.32
CA ALA A 5 9.06 -2.42 -20.62
C ALA A 5 9.26 -1.11 -21.40
N ALA A 6 8.32 -0.17 -21.27
CA ALA A 6 8.44 1.15 -21.91
C ALA A 6 9.50 2.02 -21.24
N VAL A 7 9.57 2.00 -19.90
CA VAL A 7 10.59 2.73 -19.12
C VAL A 7 11.97 2.14 -19.36
N ASP A 8 12.13 0.81 -19.28
CA ASP A 8 13.41 0.14 -19.52
C ASP A 8 13.90 0.39 -20.97
N SER A 9 13.01 0.35 -21.96
CA SER A 9 13.34 0.68 -23.36
C SER A 9 13.74 2.14 -23.52
N PHE A 10 13.08 3.07 -22.84
CA PHE A 10 13.40 4.50 -22.92
C PHE A 10 14.77 4.82 -22.31
N VAL A 11 15.06 4.24 -21.14
CA VAL A 11 16.34 4.41 -20.45
C VAL A 11 17.51 3.77 -21.22
N THR A 12 17.26 2.66 -21.93
CA THR A 12 18.28 2.00 -22.76
C THR A 12 18.59 2.79 -24.04
N CYS A 13 17.61 3.51 -24.59
CA CYS A 13 17.78 4.30 -25.80
C CYS A 13 18.48 5.65 -25.57
N ASP A 14 18.40 6.20 -24.36
CA ASP A 14 19.00 7.49 -24.00
C ASP A 14 20.24 7.31 -23.11
N ARG A 15 21.42 7.65 -23.65
CA ARG A 15 22.70 7.51 -22.93
C ARG A 15 22.79 8.37 -21.68
N ASP A 16 22.06 9.47 -21.61
CA ASP A 16 22.09 10.36 -20.44
C ASP A 16 21.24 9.81 -19.29
N LEU A 17 20.32 8.88 -19.59
CA LEU A 17 19.43 8.24 -18.60
C LEU A 17 19.95 6.88 -18.10
N HIS A 18 20.98 6.33 -18.72
CA HIS A 18 21.60 5.06 -18.32
C HIS A 18 21.96 4.94 -16.81
N PRO A 19 22.38 6.02 -16.10
CA PRO A 19 22.59 5.97 -14.65
C PRO A 19 21.31 5.72 -13.82
N LEU A 20 20.14 5.98 -14.40
CA LEU A 20 18.82 5.78 -13.78
C LEU A 20 18.23 4.41 -14.10
N THR A 21 19.03 3.49 -14.65
CA THR A 21 18.56 2.12 -14.93
C THR A 21 18.22 1.44 -13.61
N LEU A 22 16.96 1.07 -13.47
CA LEU A 22 16.45 0.36 -12.30
C LEU A 22 16.83 -1.13 -12.39
N SER A 23 17.33 -1.68 -11.29
CA SER A 23 17.58 -3.11 -11.17
C SER A 23 16.25 -3.89 -11.15
N ASP A 24 16.33 -5.19 -11.41
CA ASP A 24 15.21 -6.12 -11.18
C ASP A 24 14.70 -6.03 -9.74
N ASP A 25 15.58 -5.82 -8.77
CA ASP A 25 15.21 -5.72 -7.36
C ASP A 25 14.51 -4.38 -7.05
N ASP A 26 14.90 -3.29 -7.71
CA ASP A 26 14.19 -2.01 -7.62
C ASP A 26 12.78 -2.12 -8.19
N TRP A 27 12.63 -2.82 -9.33
CA TRP A 27 11.33 -3.09 -9.92
C TRP A 27 10.43 -3.96 -9.03
N LYS A 28 11.00 -4.93 -8.31
CA LYS A 28 10.26 -5.69 -7.30
C LYS A 28 9.82 -4.81 -6.14
N ALA A 29 10.70 -3.94 -5.63
CA ALA A 29 10.38 -3.00 -4.57
C ALA A 29 9.25 -2.03 -4.99
N ILE A 30 9.34 -1.46 -6.19
CA ILE A 30 8.28 -0.60 -6.77
C ILE A 30 6.98 -1.40 -6.93
N GLY A 31 7.06 -2.66 -7.37
CA GLY A 31 5.91 -3.55 -7.49
C GLY A 31 5.21 -3.79 -6.15
N LEU A 32 5.98 -4.01 -5.08
CA LEU A 32 5.46 -4.15 -3.72
C LEU A 32 4.72 -2.88 -3.28
N VAL A 33 5.35 -1.71 -3.42
CA VAL A 33 4.72 -0.43 -3.04
C VAL A 33 3.46 -0.15 -3.88
N ALA A 34 3.51 -0.40 -5.19
CA ALA A 34 2.35 -0.20 -6.07
C ALA A 34 1.17 -1.11 -5.68
N ASN A 35 1.43 -2.38 -5.36
CA ASN A 35 0.41 -3.30 -4.88
C ASN A 35 -0.23 -2.81 -3.56
N TRP A 36 0.56 -2.21 -2.67
CA TRP A 36 -0.01 -1.61 -1.45
C TRP A 36 -0.95 -0.46 -1.78
N LEU A 37 -0.52 0.46 -2.65
CA LEU A 37 -1.34 1.61 -3.06
C LEU A 37 -2.64 1.17 -3.75
N GLU A 38 -2.58 0.10 -4.56
CA GLU A 38 -3.76 -0.50 -5.20
C GLU A 38 -4.77 -1.00 -4.16
N ILE A 39 -4.33 -1.73 -3.14
CA ILE A 39 -5.20 -2.22 -2.06
C ILE A 39 -5.87 -1.06 -1.30
N PHE A 40 -5.14 0.03 -1.04
CA PHE A 40 -5.71 1.24 -0.44
C PHE A 40 -6.70 1.94 -1.37
N CYS A 41 -6.41 1.99 -2.67
CA CYS A 41 -7.30 2.56 -3.68
C CYS A 41 -8.60 1.77 -3.79
N ASP A 42 -8.52 0.44 -3.81
CA ASP A 42 -9.67 -0.46 -3.86
C ASP A 42 -10.54 -0.31 -2.62
N ALA A 43 -9.95 -0.31 -1.43
CA ALA A 43 -10.67 -0.11 -0.18
C ALA A 43 -11.37 1.26 -0.15
N THR A 44 -10.69 2.32 -0.59
CA THR A 44 -11.26 3.67 -0.65
C THR A 44 -12.39 3.76 -1.68
N THR A 45 -12.22 3.13 -2.84
CA THR A 45 -13.23 3.06 -3.90
C THR A 45 -14.48 2.32 -3.42
N GLN A 46 -14.28 1.17 -2.76
CA GLN A 46 -15.36 0.38 -2.19
C GLN A 46 -16.13 1.17 -1.13
N MET A 47 -15.43 1.83 -0.22
CA MET A 47 -16.06 2.67 0.82
C MET A 47 -16.78 3.88 0.23
N SER A 48 -16.21 4.52 -0.79
CA SER A 48 -16.78 5.72 -1.42
C SER A 48 -17.99 5.43 -2.31
N THR A 49 -18.04 4.24 -2.91
CA THR A 49 -19.16 3.80 -3.76
C THR A 49 -20.36 3.34 -2.93
N THR A 50 -20.14 2.98 -1.66
CA THR A 50 -21.19 2.46 -0.79
C THR A 50 -22.01 3.61 -0.20
N LYS A 51 -23.19 3.87 -0.79
CA LYS A 51 -24.10 4.97 -0.42
C LYS A 51 -24.52 4.97 1.06
N ILE A 52 -24.63 3.79 1.68
CA ILE A 52 -24.84 3.61 3.12
C ILE A 52 -23.88 2.49 3.55
N PRO A 53 -22.69 2.80 4.07
CA PRO A 53 -21.77 1.77 4.53
C PRO A 53 -22.40 1.00 5.69
N MET A 54 -22.64 -0.30 5.49
CA MET A 54 -23.00 -1.16 6.60
C MET A 54 -21.77 -1.32 7.49
N ILE A 55 -21.95 -1.22 8.81
CA ILE A 55 -20.86 -1.32 9.79
C ILE A 55 -20.04 -2.60 9.59
N SER A 56 -20.72 -3.73 9.33
CA SER A 56 -20.08 -5.02 9.03
C SER A 56 -19.19 -4.98 7.79
N THR A 57 -19.60 -4.23 6.75
CA THR A 57 -18.81 -4.06 5.52
C THR A 57 -17.61 -3.17 5.75
N THR A 58 -17.77 -2.04 6.45
CA THR A 58 -16.66 -1.14 6.82
C THR A 58 -15.62 -1.87 7.68
N HIS A 59 -16.09 -2.65 8.65
CA HIS A 59 -15.26 -3.46 9.53
C HIS A 59 -14.45 -4.50 8.77
N THR A 60 -15.09 -5.20 7.82
CA THR A 60 -14.43 -6.21 6.97
C THR A 60 -13.33 -5.56 6.12
N VAL A 61 -13.60 -4.40 5.51
CA VAL A 61 -12.61 -3.70 4.68
C VAL A 61 -11.42 -3.21 5.52
N PHE A 62 -11.67 -2.61 6.69
CA PHE A 62 -10.58 -2.17 7.58
C PHE A 62 -9.75 -3.33 8.10
N ARG A 63 -10.37 -4.44 8.49
CA ARG A 63 -9.65 -5.66 8.89
C ARG A 63 -8.81 -6.22 7.74
N GLY A 64 -9.35 -6.22 6.52
CA GLY A 64 -8.61 -6.64 5.31
C GLY A 64 -7.38 -5.76 5.07
N LEU A 65 -7.53 -4.44 5.19
CA LEU A 65 -6.42 -3.47 5.09
C LEU A 65 -5.35 -3.71 6.17
N GLN A 66 -5.75 -3.88 7.42
CA GLN A 66 -4.81 -4.16 8.52
C GLN A 66 -4.02 -5.44 8.29
N GLN A 67 -4.69 -6.51 7.86
CA GLN A 67 -4.04 -7.79 7.57
C GLN A 67 -3.06 -7.65 6.40
N SER A 68 -3.47 -6.96 5.33
CA SER A 68 -2.59 -6.68 4.18
C SER A 68 -1.33 -5.92 4.62
N ILE A 69 -1.46 -4.83 5.36
CA ILE A 69 -0.30 -4.05 5.85
C ILE A 69 0.61 -4.91 6.74
N ARG A 70 0.04 -5.76 7.60
CA ARG A 70 0.82 -6.66 8.44
C ARG A 70 1.65 -7.65 7.61
N ASP A 71 1.05 -8.24 6.59
CA ASP A 71 1.75 -9.18 5.71
C ASP A 71 2.81 -8.46 4.87
N ASN A 72 2.55 -7.23 4.46
CA ASN A 72 3.53 -6.39 3.78
C ASN A 72 4.72 -6.03 4.66
N ILE A 73 4.50 -5.67 5.93
CA ILE A 73 5.57 -5.42 6.90
C ILE A 73 6.46 -6.66 7.07
N ARG A 74 5.89 -7.87 7.03
CA ARG A 74 6.64 -9.14 7.13
C ARG A 74 7.47 -9.45 5.89
N LEU A 75 7.04 -8.98 4.72
CA LEU A 75 7.70 -9.21 3.43
C LEU A 75 8.76 -8.13 3.12
N LEU A 76 8.88 -7.10 3.97
CA LEU A 76 9.90 -6.07 3.80
C LEU A 76 11.30 -6.68 3.94
N PRO A 77 12.23 -6.38 3.02
CA PRO A 77 13.64 -6.68 3.22
C PRO A 77 14.23 -5.84 4.36
N ASP A 78 15.23 -6.39 5.06
CA ASP A 78 15.88 -5.71 6.19
C ASP A 78 16.66 -4.45 5.78
N ASP A 79 17.02 -4.34 4.50
CA ASP A 79 17.74 -3.21 3.90
C ASP A 79 16.80 -2.11 3.36
N ILE A 80 15.52 -2.15 3.72
CA ILE A 80 14.56 -1.11 3.32
C ILE A 80 14.85 0.21 4.06
N ALA A 81 14.65 1.33 3.36
CA ALA A 81 14.69 2.65 3.95
C ALA A 81 13.75 2.71 5.20
N PRO A 82 14.26 3.18 6.36
CA PRO A 82 13.51 3.16 7.62
C PRO A 82 12.19 3.93 7.53
N GLU A 83 12.12 4.97 6.69
CA GLU A 83 10.93 5.79 6.45
C GLU A 83 9.76 4.96 5.88
N ILE A 84 10.05 3.98 5.02
CA ILE A 84 9.02 3.10 4.43
C ILE A 84 8.43 2.19 5.52
N LYS A 85 9.30 1.64 6.36
CA LYS A 85 8.91 0.78 7.48
C LYS A 85 8.09 1.56 8.51
N GLU A 86 8.54 2.76 8.88
CA GLU A 86 7.81 3.65 9.78
C GLU A 86 6.46 4.09 9.22
N GLY A 87 6.39 4.40 7.91
CA GLY A 87 5.15 4.74 7.22
C GLY A 87 4.12 3.61 7.29
N LEU A 88 4.54 2.36 7.05
CA LEU A 88 3.66 1.19 7.13
C LEU A 88 3.21 0.90 8.57
N ILE A 89 4.11 0.99 9.55
CA ILE A 89 3.76 0.85 10.96
C ILE A 89 2.75 1.93 11.37
N SER A 90 2.99 3.18 11.00
CA SER A 90 2.09 4.30 11.28
C SER A 90 0.72 4.13 10.63
N ALA A 91 0.67 3.63 9.39
CA ALA A 91 -0.58 3.30 8.71
C ALA A 91 -1.34 2.18 9.44
N HIS A 92 -0.65 1.13 9.88
CA HIS A 92 -1.25 0.05 10.65
C HIS A 92 -1.82 0.53 11.99
N LEU A 93 -1.04 1.33 12.73
CA LEU A 93 -1.45 1.93 14.01
C LEU A 93 -2.66 2.84 13.82
N LYS A 94 -2.64 3.72 12.82
CA LYS A 94 -3.76 4.62 12.53
C LYS A 94 -5.04 3.85 12.24
N LEU A 95 -4.97 2.75 11.47
CA LEU A 95 -6.13 1.88 11.24
C LEU A 95 -6.60 1.19 12.52
N SER A 96 -5.69 0.79 13.41
CA SER A 96 -6.04 0.24 14.72
C SER A 96 -6.73 1.26 15.61
N ASP A 97 -6.24 2.49 15.68
CA ASP A 97 -6.86 3.57 16.46
C ASP A 97 -8.25 3.91 15.93
N TYR A 98 -8.44 3.95 14.61
CA TYR A 98 -9.76 4.11 14.02
C TYR A 98 -10.70 2.98 14.44
N TYR A 99 -10.22 1.73 14.40
CA TYR A 99 -11.00 0.58 14.82
C TYR A 99 -11.42 0.66 16.30
N THR A 100 -10.49 0.99 17.21
CA THR A 100 -10.77 1.12 18.64
C THR A 100 -11.77 2.24 18.92
N LYS A 101 -11.65 3.40 18.26
CA LYS A 101 -12.60 4.51 18.42
C LYS A 101 -14.01 4.18 17.92
N PHE A 102 -14.12 3.32 16.90
CA PHE A 102 -15.42 2.83 16.44
C PHE A 102 -16.07 1.87 17.44
N ASP A 103 -15.27 1.05 18.14
CA ASP A 103 -15.73 0.11 19.18
C ASP A 103 -16.14 0.82 20.48
N GLU A 104 -15.44 1.90 20.85
CA GLU A 104 -15.71 2.68 22.08
C GLU A 104 -16.84 3.72 21.96
N SER A 105 -17.40 3.93 20.76
CA SER A 105 -18.41 4.96 20.52
C SER A 105 -19.75 4.57 21.15
N PRO A 106 -20.34 5.40 22.04
CA PRO A 106 -21.58 5.09 22.75
C PRO A 106 -22.86 5.19 21.88
N TYR A 107 -22.70 5.51 20.59
CA TYR A 107 -23.76 5.40 19.59
C TYR A 107 -23.84 3.99 18.96
N TYR A 108 -23.00 3.08 19.45
CA TYR A 108 -23.00 1.64 19.19
C TYR A 108 -23.42 0.87 20.43
#